data_AF-A0A963DDE9-F1
#
_entry.id   AF-A0A963DDE9-F1
#
_cell.length_a   1.000
_cell.length_b   1.000
_cell.length_c   1.000
_cell.angle_alpha   90.00
_cell.angle_beta   90.00
_cell.angle_gamma   90.00
#
_symmetry.space_group_name_H-M   'P 1'
#
loop_
_entity.id
_entity.type
_entity.pdbx_description
1 polymer ?
#
loop_
_entity_poly.entity_id
_entity_poly.type
_entity_poly.pdbx_seq_one_letter_code
_entity_poly.pdbx_strand_id
1 'polypeptide(L)' 'IRTATILSAMQRDPALRVGMVTMCIGTGMGAAGIFERV' A
#
# COMPACT_ATOMS: atom_id res chain seq x y z
N ILE A 1 4.93 -3.04 -7.59
CA ILE A 1 4.14 -2.85 -6.34
C ILE A 1 2.86 -3.64 -6.35
N ARG A 2 2.50 -4.26 -5.22
CA ARG A 2 1.23 -4.98 -5.07
C ARG A 2 0.20 -4.13 -4.32
N THR A 3 -0.06 -2.92 -4.81
CA THR A 3 -1.09 -2.04 -4.25
C THR A 3 -2.46 -2.70 -4.25
N ALA A 4 -2.80 -3.48 -5.29
CA ALA A 4 -4.04 -4.24 -5.33
C ALA A 4 -4.16 -5.26 -4.18
N THR A 5 -3.04 -5.84 -3.73
CA THR A 5 -3.05 -6.79 -2.59
C THR A 5 -3.37 -6.07 -1.29
N ILE A 6 -2.80 -4.89 -1.04
CA ILE A 6 -3.09 -4.13 0.19
C ILE A 6 -4.54 -3.62 0.20
N LEU A 7 -5.03 -3.10 -0.94
CA LEU A 7 -6.41 -2.65 -1.07
C LEU A 7 -7.40 -3.79 -0.87
N SER A 8 -7.12 -4.97 -1.44
CA SER A 8 -7.94 -6.16 -1.27
C SER A 8 -7.92 -6.68 0.18
N ALA A 9 -6.80 -6.57 0.90
CA ALA A 9 -6.72 -6.90 2.31
C ALA A 9 -7.53 -5.90 3.18
N MET A 10 -7.38 -4.60 2.92
CA MET A 10 -8.12 -3.54 3.61
C MET A 10 -9.64 -3.59 3.36
N GLN A 11 -10.07 -4.05 2.18
CA GLN A 11 -11.49 -4.28 1.91
C GLN A 11 -12.07 -5.46 2.70
N ARG A 12 -11.27 -6.51 2.96
CA ARG A 12 -11.72 -7.71 3.68
C ARG A 12 -11.69 -7.55 5.19
N ASP A 13 -10.72 -6.79 5.71
CA ASP A 13 -10.55 -6.56 7.14
C ASP A 13 -10.78 -5.08 7.50
N PRO A 14 -11.91 -4.74 8.15
CA PRO A 14 -12.21 -3.37 8.55
C PRO A 14 -11.31 -2.84 9.67
N ALA A 15 -10.55 -3.69 10.37
CA ALA A 15 -9.54 -3.24 11.35
C ALA A 15 -8.32 -2.60 10.67
N LEU A 16 -8.05 -2.96 9.40
CA LEU A 16 -7.00 -2.35 8.58
C LEU A 16 -7.45 -0.99 8.04
N ARG A 17 -7.26 0.04 8.85
CA ARG A 17 -7.63 1.43 8.53
C ARG A 17 -6.58 2.14 7.68
N VAL A 18 -5.31 1.81 7.85
CA VAL A 18 -4.19 2.46 7.15
C VAL A 18 -3.27 1.38 6.58
N GLY A 19 -2.89 1.53 5.32
CA GLY A 19 -1.93 0.66 4.64
C GLY A 19 -0.83 1.48 3.95
N MET A 20 0.39 0.97 3.91
CA MET A 20 1.53 1.59 3.25
C MET A 20 2.08 0.66 2.17
N VAL A 21 2.47 1.22 1.03
CA VAL A 21 3.27 0.54 0.02
C VAL A 21 4.58 1.28 -0.19
N THR A 22 5.65 0.51 -0.40
CA THR A 22 6.97 1.05 -0.74
C THR A 22 7.61 0.18 -1.82
N MET A 23 8.46 0.78 -2.64
CA MET A 23 9.25 0.08 -3.64
C MET A 23 10.54 0.84 -3.95
N CYS A 24 11.58 0.08 -4.29
CA CYS A 24 12.71 0.61 -5.02
C CYS A 24 12.32 0.85 -6.48
N ILE A 25 12.76 1.99 -7.00
CA ILE A 25 12.79 2.29 -8.42
C ILE A 25 14.27 2.22 -8.81
N GLY A 26 14.61 1.58 -9.94
CA GLY A 26 16.00 1.45 -10.38
C GLY A 26 16.77 2.79 -10.40
N THR A 27 18.10 2.72 -10.52
CA THR A 27 19.00 3.90 -10.49
C THR A 27 18.96 4.71 -9.19
N GLY A 28 18.69 4.06 -8.05
CA GLY A 28 18.84 4.66 -6.71
C GLY A 28 17.64 5.46 -6.19
N MET A 29 16.46 5.28 -6.77
CA MET A 29 15.24 5.99 -6.35
C MET A 29 14.28 5.07 -5.57
N GLY A 30 13.31 5.67 -4.90
CA GLY A 30 12.25 4.95 -4.20
C GLY A 30 10.92 5.70 -4.30
N ALA A 31 9.83 4.95 -4.15
CA ALA A 31 8.49 5.51 -4.12
C ALA A 31 7.68 4.86 -2.99
N ALA A 32 6.93 5.70 -2.26
CA ALA A 32 6.08 5.29 -1.16
C ALA A 32 4.69 5.91 -1.29
N GLY A 33 3.67 5.20 -0.81
CA GLY A 33 2.29 5.67 -0.79
C GLY A 33 1.56 5.13 0.43
N ILE A 34 0.66 5.94 0.97
CA ILE A 34 -0.20 5.60 2.10
C ILE A 34 -1.65 5.60 1.63
N PHE A 35 -2.42 4.60 2.05
CA PHE A 35 -3.83 4.45 1.77
C PHE A 35 -4.60 4.42 3.09
N GLU A 36 -5.69 5.18 3.15
CA GLU A 36 -6.63 5.16 4.28
C GLU A 36 -7.95 4.54 3.81
N ARG A 37 -8.50 3.66 4.64
CA ARG A 37 -9.82 3.08 4.42
C ARG A 37 -10.87 4.01 5.00
N VAL A 38 -11.67 4.59 4.11
CA VAL A 38 -12.88 5.35 4.46
C VAL A 38 -14.04 4.43 4.83
#